data_AF-A0A1G3D1Q9-F1
#
_entry.id   AF-A0A1G3D1Q9-F1
#
_cell.length_a   1.000
_cell.length_b   1.000
_cell.length_c   1.000
_cell.angle_alpha   90.00
_cell.angle_beta   90.00
_cell.angle_gamma   90.00
#
_symmetry.space_group_name_H-M   'P 1'
#
loop_
_entity.id
_entity.type
_entity.pdbx_description
1 polymer ?
#
loop_
_entity_poly.entity_id
_entity_poly.type
_entity_poly.pdbx_seq_one_letter_code
_entity_poly.pdbx_strand_id
1 'polypeptide(L)'
;TYAGKPAEAPKADVYMKAKQEVPPPDTSSLSGKIAETMNSGGYTYLCIEKDSKKTWVAIPETKVSVGENISLPPGYEMVNFTSKTLNRTFEKIVFTTGPTSAHSAHGASDKMSAHGGSMGSKSADTSTTENIKVEKAASPNAYTVAEIFGKKSELDKKGVVVSGKVVKVSAGIMGKNWLHIQDGSGNAKDGNNDLVVTTQDIPKVGDTVTANGTLYKDKDFGSGYKYDVIIEEATIKK
;
A
#
# COMPACT_ATOMS: atom_id res chain seq x y z
N THR A 1 58.38 -33.94 2.83
CA THR A 1 57.16 -34.04 3.67
C THR A 1 57.02 -32.74 4.44
N TYR A 2 56.23 -31.81 3.92
CA TYR A 2 56.09 -30.45 4.46
C TYR A 2 55.14 -30.47 5.67
N ALA A 3 55.68 -30.11 6.84
CA ALA A 3 54.95 -29.94 8.08
C ALA A 3 54.08 -28.67 7.99
N GLY A 4 52.78 -28.84 8.27
CA GLY A 4 51.78 -27.77 8.25
C GLY A 4 52.00 -26.77 9.38
N LYS A 5 52.18 -25.50 9.02
CA LYS A 5 52.00 -24.36 9.92
C LYS A 5 50.49 -24.15 10.14
N PRO A 6 50.01 -23.99 11.39
CA PRO A 6 48.64 -23.57 11.62
C PRO A 6 48.47 -22.10 11.21
N ALA A 7 47.41 -21.83 10.44
CA ALA A 7 47.03 -20.49 10.03
C ALA A 7 46.47 -19.70 11.22
N GLU A 8 47.04 -18.52 11.41
CA GLU A 8 46.66 -17.50 12.39
C GLU A 8 45.27 -16.94 12.05
N ALA A 9 44.36 -16.93 13.03
CA ALA A 9 43.04 -16.32 12.89
C ALA A 9 43.17 -14.78 12.84
N PRO A 10 42.49 -14.08 11.91
CA PRO A 10 42.47 -12.63 11.93
C PRO A 10 41.55 -12.11 13.05
N LYS A 11 41.99 -11.00 13.63
CA LYS A 11 41.54 -10.38 14.89
C LYS A 11 40.09 -9.89 14.82
N ALA A 12 39.33 -10.20 15.88
CA ALA A 12 38.00 -9.67 16.14
C ALA A 12 38.13 -8.33 16.90
N ASP A 13 38.20 -7.21 16.19
CA ASP A 13 38.09 -5.86 16.78
C ASP A 13 37.78 -4.80 15.70
N VAL A 14 36.65 -4.91 15.00
CA VAL A 14 35.94 -3.74 14.43
C VAL A 14 34.45 -4.09 14.33
N TYR A 15 33.58 -3.15 14.71
CA TYR A 15 32.10 -3.20 14.72
C TYR A 15 31.40 -3.65 16.01
N MET A 16 31.82 -3.10 17.14
CA MET A 16 30.82 -2.58 18.08
C MET A 16 30.31 -1.23 17.56
N LYS A 17 29.07 -1.18 17.06
CA LYS A 17 28.26 0.05 17.12
C LYS A 17 26.91 -0.31 17.72
N ALA A 18 26.59 0.42 18.79
CA ALA A 18 25.52 0.16 19.72
C ALA A 18 24.17 -0.08 19.04
N LYS A 19 23.54 -1.18 19.46
CA LYS A 19 22.10 -1.44 19.34
C LYS A 19 21.37 -0.27 20.00
N GLN A 20 20.83 0.65 19.21
CA GLN A 20 19.84 1.60 19.73
C GLN A 20 18.66 0.76 20.22
N GLU A 21 18.43 0.79 21.53
CA GLU A 21 17.19 0.34 22.14
C GLU A 21 16.05 1.09 21.46
N VAL A 22 15.21 0.34 20.75
CA VAL A 22 13.92 0.82 20.29
C VAL A 22 13.13 1.10 21.57
N PRO A 23 12.71 2.36 21.84
CA PRO A 23 11.81 2.62 22.95
C PRO A 23 10.58 1.71 22.78
N PRO A 24 9.98 1.22 23.88
CA PRO A 24 8.73 0.49 23.79
C PRO A 24 7.74 1.33 22.96
N PRO A 25 6.94 0.71 22.07
CA PRO A 25 5.98 1.45 21.26
C PRO A 25 5.06 2.19 22.23
N ASP A 26 5.10 3.51 22.21
CA ASP A 26 4.10 4.32 22.89
C ASP A 26 2.76 3.99 22.21
N THR A 27 1.98 3.10 22.83
CA THR A 27 0.60 2.77 22.43
C THR A 27 -0.35 3.92 22.77
N SER A 28 0.14 5.16 22.67
CA SER A 28 -0.65 6.36 22.81
C SER A 28 -1.67 6.37 21.67
N SER A 29 -2.95 6.35 22.02
CA SER A 29 -4.05 6.44 21.07
C SER A 29 -3.79 7.58 20.08
N LEU A 30 -3.75 7.24 18.78
CA LEU A 30 -3.58 8.18 17.67
C LEU A 30 -4.89 8.95 17.47
N SER A 31 -5.16 9.88 18.39
CA SER A 31 -6.38 10.68 18.38
C SER A 31 -6.05 12.16 18.46
N GLY A 32 -6.92 13.01 17.94
CA GLY A 32 -6.79 14.46 18.07
C GLY A 32 -7.47 15.22 16.94
N LYS A 33 -7.24 16.53 16.89
CA LYS A 33 -7.80 17.42 15.88
C LYS A 33 -6.90 17.41 14.63
N ILE A 34 -7.49 17.28 13.44
CA ILE A 34 -6.76 17.39 12.18
C ILE A 34 -6.34 18.85 11.99
N ALA A 35 -5.04 19.13 12.13
CA ALA A 35 -4.45 20.43 11.84
C ALA A 35 -4.16 20.62 10.35
N GLU A 36 -3.75 19.55 9.67
CA GLU A 36 -3.45 19.56 8.23
C GLU A 36 -3.85 18.20 7.62
N THR A 37 -4.27 18.21 6.35
CA THR A 37 -4.52 17.00 5.57
C THR A 37 -4.06 17.17 4.13
N MET A 38 -3.56 16.09 3.52
CA MET A 38 -3.23 16.03 2.09
C MET A 38 -3.36 14.61 1.55
N ASN A 39 -3.86 14.48 0.33
CA ASN A 39 -3.94 13.18 -0.35
C ASN A 39 -2.77 13.03 -1.33
N SER A 40 -2.10 11.88 -1.30
CA SER A 40 -1.04 11.57 -2.27
C SER A 40 -0.72 10.09 -2.28
N GLY A 41 -0.41 9.53 -3.46
CA GLY A 41 -0.06 8.11 -3.59
C GLY A 41 -1.14 7.17 -3.04
N GLY A 42 -2.40 7.60 -3.08
CA GLY A 42 -3.59 6.93 -2.52
C GLY A 42 -3.57 6.71 -1.00
N TYR A 43 -2.92 7.63 -0.29
CA TYR A 43 -3.02 7.79 1.17
C TYR A 43 -3.50 9.20 1.47
N THR A 44 -4.18 9.34 2.61
CA THR A 44 -4.45 10.62 3.26
C THR A 44 -3.46 10.80 4.40
N TYR A 45 -2.63 11.84 4.30
CA TYR A 45 -1.66 12.24 5.30
C TYR A 45 -2.30 13.27 6.20
N LEU A 46 -2.31 13.00 7.50
CA LEU A 46 -2.95 13.78 8.54
C LEU A 46 -1.89 14.30 9.49
N CYS A 47 -1.90 15.61 9.76
CA CYS A 47 -1.23 16.17 10.93
C CYS A 47 -2.27 16.26 12.04
N ILE A 48 -2.17 15.37 13.02
CA ILE A 48 -3.08 15.30 14.16
C ILE A 48 -2.45 16.05 15.33
N GLU A 49 -3.20 16.97 15.90
CA GLU A 49 -2.82 17.74 17.07
C GLU A 49 -3.58 17.27 18.31
N LYS A 50 -2.82 16.92 19.36
CA LYS A 50 -3.34 16.55 20.69
C LYS A 50 -2.39 17.09 21.75
N ASP A 51 -2.93 17.82 22.73
CA ASP A 51 -2.16 18.44 23.82
C ASP A 51 -0.94 19.24 23.32
N SER A 52 -1.14 20.05 22.27
CA SER A 52 -0.11 20.85 21.57
C SER A 52 1.01 20.03 20.90
N LYS A 53 0.90 18.71 20.82
CA LYS A 53 1.81 17.84 20.06
C LYS A 53 1.21 17.51 18.70
N LYS A 54 2.00 17.70 17.64
CA LYS A 54 1.63 17.35 16.26
C LYS A 54 2.23 16.01 15.88
N THR A 55 1.40 15.11 15.38
CA THR A 55 1.80 13.77 14.91
C THR A 55 1.35 13.59 13.47
N TRP A 56 2.28 13.23 12.59
CA TRP A 56 1.93 12.86 11.22
C TRP A 56 1.46 11.41 11.16
N VAL A 57 0.33 11.19 10.49
CA VAL A 57 -0.25 9.86 10.30
C VAL A 57 -0.64 9.70 8.83
N ALA A 58 -0.37 8.54 8.23
CA ALA A 58 -0.85 8.17 6.92
C ALA A 58 -1.90 7.07 7.05
N ILE A 59 -3.05 7.29 6.43
CA ILE A 59 -4.16 6.33 6.36
C ILE A 59 -4.50 6.07 4.88
N PRO A 60 -5.13 4.92 4.53
CA PRO A 60 -5.70 4.76 3.19
C PRO A 60 -6.55 5.97 2.82
N GLU A 61 -6.54 6.37 1.54
CA GLU A 61 -7.20 7.59 1.12
C GLU A 61 -8.65 7.67 1.64
N THR A 62 -8.90 8.65 2.49
CA THR A 62 -10.15 8.82 3.23
C THR A 62 -10.55 10.28 3.17
N LYS A 63 -11.84 10.54 2.96
CA LYS A 63 -12.38 11.89 2.99
C LYS A 63 -12.45 12.40 4.43
N VAL A 64 -11.66 13.42 4.73
CA VAL A 64 -11.51 14.05 6.06
C VAL A 64 -11.34 15.55 5.89
N SER A 65 -11.64 16.33 6.93
CA SER A 65 -11.51 17.80 6.88
C SER A 65 -10.57 18.34 7.95
N VAL A 66 -9.88 19.44 7.64
CA VAL A 66 -9.14 20.21 8.66
C VAL A 66 -10.12 20.70 9.73
N GLY A 67 -9.75 20.53 10.99
CA GLY A 67 -10.56 20.90 12.15
C GLY A 67 -11.40 19.76 12.73
N GLU A 68 -11.53 18.65 12.02
CA GLU A 68 -12.24 17.45 12.47
C GLU A 68 -11.45 16.72 13.56
N ASN A 69 -12.14 16.13 14.55
CA ASN A 69 -11.53 15.24 15.52
C ASN A 69 -11.53 13.82 14.98
N ILE A 70 -10.38 13.16 15.00
CA ILE A 70 -10.20 11.79 14.54
C ILE A 70 -9.59 10.92 15.64
N SER A 71 -9.95 9.64 15.65
CA SER A 71 -9.33 8.60 16.48
C SER A 71 -8.98 7.42 15.59
N LEU A 72 -7.71 7.04 15.61
CA LEU A 72 -7.14 6.02 14.75
C LEU A 72 -6.62 4.86 15.59
N PRO A 73 -6.73 3.62 15.08
CA PRO A 73 -6.10 2.48 15.73
C PRO A 73 -4.57 2.63 15.72
N PRO A 74 -3.85 1.90 16.59
CA PRO A 74 -2.40 1.87 16.57
C PRO A 74 -1.86 1.52 15.17
N GLY A 75 -0.75 2.14 14.79
CA GLY A 75 -0.12 1.95 13.49
C GLY A 75 1.36 1.62 13.59
N TYR A 76 2.01 1.50 12.43
CA TYR A 76 3.45 1.34 12.31
C TYR A 76 4.14 2.71 12.20
N GLU A 77 5.00 3.03 13.16
CA GLU A 77 5.81 4.25 13.11
C GLU A 77 6.98 4.07 12.14
N MET A 78 7.18 5.04 11.25
CA MET A 78 8.35 5.17 10.41
C MET A 78 9.08 6.48 10.73
N VAL A 79 10.40 6.38 10.81
CA VAL A 79 11.30 7.54 10.96
C VAL A 79 11.97 7.86 9.63
N ASN A 80 12.19 9.15 9.37
CA ASN A 80 12.81 9.65 8.13
C ASN A 80 12.13 9.14 6.84
N PHE A 81 10.80 9.07 6.84
CA PHE A 81 10.04 8.62 5.68
C PHE A 81 9.95 9.73 4.62
N THR A 82 10.45 9.48 3.40
CA THR A 82 10.31 10.38 2.26
C THR A 82 9.18 9.93 1.35
N SER A 83 8.12 10.73 1.28
CA SER A 83 7.06 10.57 0.28
C SER A 83 7.51 11.20 -1.05
N LYS A 84 7.81 10.34 -2.03
CA LYS A 84 8.20 10.78 -3.39
C LYS A 84 7.07 11.53 -4.10
N THR A 85 5.82 11.18 -3.83
CA THR A 85 4.66 11.78 -4.48
C THR A 85 4.28 13.14 -3.88
N LEU A 86 4.64 13.39 -2.61
CA LEU A 86 4.52 14.70 -1.97
C LEU A 86 5.79 15.55 -2.07
N ASN A 87 6.89 14.99 -2.56
CA ASN A 87 8.22 15.59 -2.46
C ASN A 87 8.52 16.11 -1.04
N ARG A 88 8.14 15.33 -0.03
CA ARG A 88 8.24 15.71 1.38
C ARG A 88 8.84 14.59 2.21
N THR A 89 9.71 14.95 3.14
CA THR A 89 10.25 14.05 4.17
C THR A 89 9.57 14.32 5.50
N PHE A 90 9.16 13.25 6.17
CA PHE A 90 8.61 13.24 7.51
C PHE A 90 9.64 12.64 8.46
N GLU A 91 10.07 13.41 9.46
CA GLU A 91 10.98 12.92 10.51
C GLU A 91 10.39 11.71 11.23
N LYS A 92 9.08 11.75 11.48
CA LYS A 92 8.28 10.67 12.03
C LYS A 92 6.89 10.69 11.42
N ILE A 93 6.39 9.53 11.01
CA ILE A 93 5.01 9.35 10.52
C ILE A 93 4.50 7.97 10.94
N VAL A 94 3.23 7.89 11.31
CA VAL A 94 2.59 6.62 11.69
C VAL A 94 1.65 6.14 10.59
N PHE A 95 1.78 4.90 10.17
CA PHE A 95 0.96 4.27 9.15
C PHE A 95 -0.10 3.39 9.81
N THR A 96 -1.39 3.71 9.65
CA THR A 96 -2.49 3.02 10.34
C THR A 96 -3.68 2.78 9.42
N THR A 97 -4.59 1.88 9.81
CA THR A 97 -5.73 1.41 9.00
C THR A 97 -6.91 2.37 8.88
N GLY A 98 -6.71 3.69 9.07
CA GLY A 98 -7.83 4.64 9.10
C GLY A 98 -8.75 4.45 10.32
N PRO A 99 -9.70 5.37 10.56
CA PRO A 99 -10.60 5.26 11.69
C PRO A 99 -11.47 4.01 11.54
N THR A 100 -11.73 3.29 12.64
CA THR A 100 -12.57 2.07 12.67
C THR A 100 -14.05 2.31 12.38
N SER A 101 -14.39 3.47 11.81
CA SER A 101 -15.67 3.79 11.19
C SER A 101 -15.44 4.12 9.71
N ALA A 102 -14.90 3.17 8.97
CA ALA A 102 -15.24 2.86 7.59
C ALA A 102 -14.25 1.81 7.06
N HIS A 103 -14.57 0.53 7.31
CA HIS A 103 -14.62 -0.32 6.13
C HIS A 103 -15.47 0.44 5.11
N SER A 104 -15.03 0.52 3.85
CA SER A 104 -15.90 0.89 2.74
C SER A 104 -17.11 -0.03 2.76
N ALA A 105 -18.13 0.33 3.55
CA ALA A 105 -19.46 -0.20 3.47
C ALA A 105 -20.04 0.48 2.23
N HIS A 106 -19.83 -0.15 1.08
CA HIS A 106 -20.78 -0.05 -0.02
C HIS A 106 -22.11 -0.65 0.45
N GLY A 107 -22.84 0.14 1.23
CA GLY A 107 -24.22 -0.08 1.60
C GLY A 107 -25.02 1.08 1.04
N ALA A 108 -25.49 0.92 -0.20
CA ALA A 108 -26.50 1.79 -0.78
C ALA A 108 -27.79 1.68 0.04
N SER A 109 -28.45 2.82 0.24
CA SER A 109 -29.91 2.86 0.20
C SER A 109 -30.37 4.26 -0.19
N ASP A 110 -31.02 4.28 -1.36
CA ASP A 110 -31.66 5.38 -2.06
C ASP A 110 -32.55 6.31 -1.22
N LYS A 111 -32.67 7.58 -1.65
CA LYS A 111 -33.96 8.16 -2.12
C LYS A 111 -33.77 9.46 -2.93
N MET A 112 -34.00 9.32 -4.23
CA MET A 112 -34.79 10.15 -5.15
C MET A 112 -34.81 11.70 -5.05
N SER A 113 -34.13 12.31 -6.03
CA SER A 113 -34.56 13.37 -6.97
C SER A 113 -35.28 14.65 -6.48
N ALA A 114 -34.69 15.82 -6.77
CA ALA A 114 -35.37 16.91 -7.49
C ALA A 114 -34.40 18.05 -7.91
N HIS A 115 -34.37 18.30 -9.22
CA HIS A 115 -34.16 19.56 -9.95
C HIS A 115 -33.06 20.58 -9.54
N GLY A 116 -32.15 20.78 -10.50
CA GLY A 116 -32.07 22.07 -11.20
C GLY A 116 -30.82 22.93 -10.95
N GLY A 117 -30.09 23.24 -12.03
CA GLY A 117 -29.32 24.48 -12.14
C GLY A 117 -27.79 24.35 -12.13
N SER A 118 -27.23 24.41 -13.34
CA SER A 118 -25.95 25.04 -13.73
C SER A 118 -25.11 25.73 -12.64
N MET A 119 -23.82 25.43 -12.54
CA MET A 119 -22.71 26.27 -13.06
C MET A 119 -21.37 25.75 -12.53
N GLY A 120 -20.38 25.61 -13.42
CA GLY A 120 -19.22 24.76 -13.21
C GLY A 120 -18.19 25.24 -12.18
N SER A 121 -17.32 24.29 -11.81
CA SER A 121 -15.90 24.54 -11.67
C SER A 121 -15.12 23.25 -11.87
N LYS A 122 -14.09 23.41 -12.68
CA LYS A 122 -13.12 22.46 -13.20
C LYS A 122 -12.34 21.85 -12.04
N SER A 123 -12.72 20.65 -11.63
CA SER A 123 -11.82 19.73 -10.91
C SER A 123 -11.81 18.45 -11.72
N ALA A 124 -10.64 18.14 -12.29
CA ALA A 124 -10.39 16.89 -13.00
C ALA A 124 -10.36 15.77 -11.96
N ASP A 125 -11.55 15.36 -11.55
CA ASP A 125 -11.82 14.02 -11.06
C ASP A 125 -11.43 13.06 -12.17
N THR A 126 -10.30 12.39 -11.98
CA THR A 126 -9.89 11.27 -12.84
C THR A 126 -10.10 9.96 -12.07
N SER A 127 -11.25 9.83 -11.41
CA SER A 127 -11.90 8.53 -11.31
C SER A 127 -12.65 8.28 -12.63
N THR A 128 -11.88 8.15 -13.71
CA THR A 128 -12.43 7.51 -14.90
C THR A 128 -12.61 6.06 -14.53
N THR A 129 -13.86 5.63 -14.38
CA THR A 129 -14.29 4.26 -14.70
C THR A 129 -13.92 4.02 -16.17
N GLU A 130 -12.63 3.91 -16.48
CA GLU A 130 -12.21 3.34 -17.74
C GLU A 130 -12.62 1.88 -17.68
N ASN A 131 -13.25 1.42 -18.75
CA ASN A 131 -13.47 0.00 -18.98
C ASN A 131 -12.09 -0.66 -19.21
N ILE A 132 -11.35 -0.93 -18.12
CA ILE A 132 -10.07 -1.60 -18.17
C ILE A 132 -10.35 -3.00 -18.71
N LYS A 133 -9.71 -3.35 -19.83
CA LYS A 133 -9.76 -4.68 -20.41
C LYS A 133 -8.35 -5.04 -20.88
N VAL A 134 -7.69 -5.90 -20.13
CA VAL A 134 -6.35 -6.40 -20.43
C VAL A 134 -6.45 -7.89 -20.72
N GLU A 135 -5.81 -8.35 -21.79
CA GLU A 135 -5.80 -9.76 -22.13
C GLU A 135 -4.93 -10.55 -21.14
N LYS A 136 -5.35 -11.79 -20.86
CA LYS A 136 -4.59 -12.72 -20.04
C LYS A 136 -3.20 -12.97 -20.65
N ALA A 137 -2.16 -12.99 -19.82
CA ALA A 137 -0.79 -13.24 -20.27
C ALA A 137 -0.67 -14.60 -21.00
N ALA A 138 0.18 -14.67 -22.03
CA ALA A 138 0.48 -15.92 -22.73
C ALA A 138 1.57 -16.74 -22.00
N SER A 139 1.21 -17.37 -20.87
CA SER A 139 2.10 -18.23 -20.09
C SER A 139 1.34 -19.40 -19.45
N PRO A 140 1.95 -20.60 -19.27
CA PRO A 140 1.30 -21.73 -18.62
C PRO A 140 0.78 -21.45 -17.20
N ASN A 141 1.44 -20.52 -16.48
CA ASN A 141 1.06 -20.08 -15.14
C ASN A 141 0.40 -18.69 -15.17
N ALA A 142 -0.19 -18.31 -16.31
CA ALA A 142 -0.94 -17.08 -16.42
C ALA A 142 -2.34 -17.21 -15.85
N TYR A 143 -2.79 -16.17 -15.17
CA TYR A 143 -4.14 -16.06 -14.64
C TYR A 143 -4.63 -14.62 -14.81
N THR A 144 -5.95 -14.45 -14.93
CA THR A 144 -6.58 -13.15 -14.74
C THR A 144 -6.61 -12.78 -13.26
N VAL A 145 -6.87 -11.51 -12.94
CA VAL A 145 -7.01 -11.03 -11.56
C VAL A 145 -8.13 -11.79 -10.85
N ALA A 146 -9.31 -11.94 -11.48
CA ALA A 146 -10.42 -12.69 -10.89
C ALA A 146 -10.09 -14.19 -10.68
N GLU A 147 -9.37 -14.81 -11.62
CA GLU A 147 -8.92 -16.21 -11.47
C GLU A 147 -7.95 -16.37 -10.28
N ILE A 148 -7.06 -15.40 -10.08
CA ILE A 148 -6.13 -15.36 -8.94
C ILE A 148 -6.89 -15.35 -7.62
N PHE A 149 -7.89 -14.47 -7.47
CA PHE A 149 -8.72 -14.43 -6.28
C PHE A 149 -9.54 -15.71 -6.08
N GLY A 150 -10.10 -16.27 -7.16
CA GLY A 150 -10.87 -17.51 -7.12
C GLY A 150 -10.03 -18.74 -6.78
N LYS A 151 -8.76 -18.77 -7.19
CA LYS A 151 -7.82 -19.89 -6.98
C LYS A 151 -6.79 -19.62 -5.89
N LYS A 152 -6.99 -18.62 -5.03
CA LYS A 152 -5.99 -18.19 -4.02
C LYS A 152 -5.47 -19.32 -3.14
N SER A 153 -6.33 -20.28 -2.76
CA SER A 153 -5.94 -21.46 -1.97
C SER A 153 -5.04 -22.43 -2.74
N GLU A 154 -5.25 -22.57 -4.06
CA GLU A 154 -4.45 -23.46 -4.92
C GLU A 154 -3.13 -22.82 -5.34
N LEU A 155 -3.10 -21.49 -5.43
CA LEU A 155 -1.96 -20.72 -5.91
C LEU A 155 -1.04 -20.22 -4.79
N ASP A 156 -1.41 -20.41 -3.52
CA ASP A 156 -0.59 -19.99 -2.39
C ASP A 156 0.84 -20.54 -2.49
N LYS A 157 1.81 -19.63 -2.36
CA LYS A 157 3.26 -19.85 -2.47
C LYS A 157 3.72 -20.36 -3.84
N LYS A 158 2.90 -20.19 -4.89
CA LYS A 158 3.26 -20.56 -6.27
C LYS A 158 3.64 -19.35 -7.10
N GLY A 159 4.50 -19.58 -8.09
CA GLY A 159 4.81 -18.60 -9.11
C GLY A 159 3.63 -18.41 -10.06
N VAL A 160 3.18 -17.17 -10.21
CA VAL A 160 2.06 -16.80 -11.07
C VAL A 160 2.45 -15.66 -12.00
N VAL A 161 1.83 -15.62 -13.17
CA VAL A 161 1.95 -14.52 -14.13
C VAL A 161 0.59 -13.85 -14.30
N VAL A 162 0.56 -12.53 -14.28
CA VAL A 162 -0.68 -11.75 -14.47
C VAL A 162 -0.37 -10.52 -15.32
N SER A 163 -1.23 -10.24 -16.28
CA SER A 163 -1.19 -8.98 -17.05
C SER A 163 -2.28 -8.06 -16.54
N GLY A 164 -1.97 -6.78 -16.35
CA GLY A 164 -2.92 -5.79 -15.86
C GLY A 164 -2.44 -4.37 -16.10
N LYS A 165 -3.38 -3.44 -16.07
CA LYS A 165 -3.12 -2.00 -16.09
C LYS A 165 -2.76 -1.54 -14.69
N VAL A 166 -1.66 -0.83 -14.54
CA VAL A 166 -1.25 -0.21 -13.27
C VAL A 166 -2.19 0.93 -12.96
N VAL A 167 -2.97 0.81 -11.88
CA VAL A 167 -3.92 1.84 -11.44
C VAL A 167 -3.36 2.67 -10.28
N LYS A 168 -2.38 2.15 -9.53
CA LYS A 168 -1.71 2.87 -8.45
C LYS A 168 -0.29 2.35 -8.23
N VAL A 169 0.61 3.27 -7.84
CA VAL A 169 2.00 2.96 -7.49
C VAL A 169 2.36 3.67 -6.18
N SER A 170 2.83 2.92 -5.20
CA SER A 170 3.35 3.43 -3.93
C SER A 170 4.78 2.93 -3.75
N ALA A 171 5.75 3.81 -3.95
CA ALA A 171 7.18 3.44 -3.98
C ALA A 171 7.86 3.59 -2.62
N GLY A 172 8.82 2.71 -2.32
CA GLY A 172 9.70 2.79 -1.14
C GLY A 172 9.07 2.38 0.19
N ILE A 173 7.96 1.63 0.17
CA ILE A 173 7.33 1.10 1.39
C ILE A 173 7.98 -0.25 1.72
N MET A 174 8.55 -0.37 2.92
CA MET A 174 9.28 -1.56 3.38
C MET A 174 10.41 -1.99 2.41
N GLY A 175 11.07 -1.03 1.77
CA GLY A 175 12.14 -1.29 0.79
C GLY A 175 11.66 -1.84 -0.56
N LYS A 176 10.35 -1.75 -0.86
CA LYS A 176 9.72 -2.23 -2.09
C LYS A 176 8.78 -1.19 -2.69
N ASN A 177 8.38 -1.41 -3.93
CA ASN A 177 7.31 -0.68 -4.57
C ASN A 177 6.06 -1.55 -4.60
N TRP A 178 4.91 -0.91 -4.37
CA TRP A 178 3.61 -1.55 -4.28
C TRP A 178 2.76 -1.06 -5.44
N LEU A 179 2.31 -1.99 -6.27
CA LEU A 179 1.47 -1.73 -7.42
C LEU A 179 0.08 -2.25 -7.13
N HIS A 180 -0.93 -1.48 -7.51
CA HIS A 180 -2.26 -2.01 -7.73
C HIS A 180 -2.45 -2.18 -9.23
N ILE A 181 -2.83 -3.38 -9.65
CA ILE A 181 -3.10 -3.70 -11.06
C ILE A 181 -4.52 -4.23 -11.22
N GLN A 182 -5.14 -3.88 -12.36
CA GLN A 182 -6.48 -4.34 -12.73
C GLN A 182 -6.47 -4.80 -14.19
N ASP A 183 -7.17 -5.88 -14.50
CA ASP A 183 -7.29 -6.40 -15.88
C ASP A 183 -8.72 -6.35 -16.43
N GLY A 184 -9.69 -5.94 -15.61
CA GLY A 184 -11.11 -5.89 -15.95
C GLY A 184 -11.90 -7.17 -15.72
N SER A 185 -11.26 -8.25 -15.28
CA SER A 185 -11.91 -9.54 -15.07
C SER A 185 -12.72 -9.63 -13.77
N GLY A 186 -12.36 -8.82 -12.77
CA GLY A 186 -13.00 -8.81 -11.45
C GLY A 186 -14.05 -7.72 -11.27
N ASN A 187 -14.68 -7.73 -10.11
CA ASN A 187 -15.76 -6.84 -9.69
C ASN A 187 -15.38 -6.10 -8.39
N ALA A 188 -15.49 -4.77 -8.42
CA ALA A 188 -15.21 -3.92 -7.26
C ALA A 188 -16.09 -4.24 -6.04
N LYS A 189 -17.33 -4.71 -6.25
CA LYS A 189 -18.24 -5.09 -5.15
C LYS A 189 -17.76 -6.33 -4.40
N ASP A 190 -17.04 -7.21 -5.10
CA ASP A 190 -16.54 -8.47 -4.55
C ASP A 190 -15.08 -8.36 -4.08
N GLY A 191 -14.47 -7.17 -4.23
CA GLY A 191 -13.08 -6.89 -3.84
C GLY A 191 -12.04 -7.68 -4.65
N ASN A 192 -12.41 -8.26 -5.78
CA ASN A 192 -11.57 -9.15 -6.60
C ASN A 192 -11.17 -8.54 -7.95
N ASN A 193 -11.31 -7.22 -8.11
CA ASN A 193 -10.92 -6.46 -9.31
C ASN A 193 -9.52 -5.85 -9.23
N ASP A 194 -8.94 -5.78 -8.04
CA ASP A 194 -7.70 -5.06 -7.76
C ASP A 194 -6.69 -5.99 -7.08
N LEU A 195 -5.55 -6.20 -7.74
CA LEU A 195 -4.49 -7.07 -7.24
C LEU A 195 -3.28 -6.26 -6.82
N VAL A 196 -2.83 -6.51 -5.59
CA VAL A 196 -1.63 -5.89 -5.04
C VAL A 196 -0.40 -6.71 -5.42
N VAL A 197 0.62 -6.03 -5.92
CA VAL A 197 1.89 -6.62 -6.36
C VAL A 197 3.04 -5.84 -5.75
N THR A 198 3.98 -6.52 -5.07
CA THR A 198 5.25 -5.89 -4.65
C THR A 198 6.36 -6.18 -5.66
N THR A 199 7.21 -5.19 -5.92
CA THR A 199 8.30 -5.28 -6.90
C THR A 199 9.42 -4.28 -6.58
N GLN A 200 10.58 -4.44 -7.21
CA GLN A 200 11.65 -3.43 -7.26
C GLN A 200 11.51 -2.49 -8.46
N ASP A 201 10.69 -2.85 -9.45
CA ASP A 201 10.43 -2.02 -10.63
C ASP A 201 9.50 -0.85 -10.30
N ILE A 202 9.55 0.23 -11.09
CA ILE A 202 8.71 1.42 -10.94
C ILE A 202 7.99 1.71 -12.28
N PRO A 203 6.96 0.92 -12.64
CA PRO A 203 6.10 1.27 -13.77
C PRO A 203 5.29 2.54 -13.45
N LYS A 204 4.71 3.16 -14.48
CA LYS A 204 3.86 4.34 -14.33
C LYS A 204 2.40 3.91 -14.21
N VAL A 205 1.61 4.70 -13.48
CA VAL A 205 0.14 4.58 -13.53
C VAL A 205 -0.31 4.76 -14.98
N GLY A 206 -1.17 3.87 -15.45
CA GLY A 206 -1.61 3.82 -16.83
C GLY A 206 -0.94 2.74 -17.68
N ASP A 207 0.26 2.28 -17.30
CA ASP A 207 0.98 1.25 -18.04
C ASP A 207 0.23 -0.10 -17.98
N THR A 208 0.11 -0.78 -19.11
CA THR A 208 -0.20 -2.22 -19.12
C THR A 208 1.10 -2.98 -18.89
N VAL A 209 1.09 -3.87 -17.89
CA VAL A 209 2.27 -4.63 -17.49
C VAL A 209 1.94 -6.11 -17.34
N THR A 210 2.96 -6.96 -17.45
CA THR A 210 2.93 -8.37 -17.07
C THR A 210 3.83 -8.56 -15.85
N ALA A 211 3.22 -8.89 -14.71
CA ALA A 211 3.92 -9.19 -13.47
C ALA A 211 4.12 -10.70 -13.32
N ASN A 212 5.34 -11.11 -12.97
CA ASN A 212 5.67 -12.50 -12.61
C ASN A 212 6.28 -12.53 -11.21
N GLY A 213 5.60 -13.16 -10.26
CA GLY A 213 6.04 -13.24 -8.86
C GLY A 213 5.41 -14.39 -8.12
N THR A 214 5.59 -14.43 -6.80
CA THR A 214 5.02 -15.49 -5.95
C THR A 214 3.72 -15.01 -5.32
N LEU A 215 2.63 -15.75 -5.51
CA LEU A 215 1.36 -15.46 -4.87
C LEU A 215 1.38 -15.90 -3.41
N TYR A 216 0.85 -15.07 -2.52
CA TYR A 216 0.56 -15.42 -1.14
C TYR A 216 -0.89 -15.11 -0.83
N LYS A 217 -1.54 -16.01 -0.10
CA LYS A 217 -2.84 -15.72 0.52
C LYS A 217 -2.68 -15.31 1.98
N ASP A 218 -3.67 -14.60 2.49
CA ASP A 218 -3.81 -14.25 3.92
C ASP A 218 -2.52 -13.62 4.49
N LYS A 219 -1.85 -12.78 3.68
CA LYS A 219 -0.57 -12.18 4.04
C LYS A 219 -0.79 -11.05 5.03
N ASP A 220 -0.15 -11.16 6.19
CA ASP A 220 -0.20 -10.16 7.26
C ASP A 220 1.18 -9.51 7.43
N PHE A 221 1.25 -8.19 7.24
CA PHE A 221 2.45 -7.38 7.47
C PHE A 221 2.44 -6.68 8.83
N GLY A 222 1.43 -6.95 9.68
CA GLY A 222 1.23 -6.30 10.97
C GLY A 222 0.52 -4.95 10.85
N SER A 223 0.18 -4.34 11.99
CA SER A 223 -0.48 -3.01 12.08
C SER A 223 -1.73 -2.86 11.21
N GLY A 224 -2.43 -3.97 10.95
CA GLY A 224 -3.64 -4.03 10.14
C GLY A 224 -3.44 -4.05 8.61
N TYR A 225 -2.19 -4.14 8.13
CA TYR A 225 -1.88 -4.37 6.72
C TYR A 225 -2.01 -5.85 6.38
N LYS A 226 -3.24 -6.26 6.05
CA LYS A 226 -3.58 -7.64 5.67
C LYS A 226 -4.08 -7.69 4.25
N TYR A 227 -3.64 -8.68 3.50
CA TYR A 227 -4.03 -8.91 2.13
C TYR A 227 -4.51 -10.34 1.96
N ASP A 228 -5.78 -10.48 1.55
CA ASP A 228 -6.36 -11.77 1.18
C ASP A 228 -5.54 -12.48 0.10
N VAL A 229 -5.04 -11.70 -0.87
CA VAL A 229 -4.16 -12.15 -1.95
C VAL A 229 -3.16 -11.03 -2.27
N ILE A 230 -1.89 -11.41 -2.43
CA ILE A 230 -0.82 -10.51 -2.87
C ILE A 230 0.18 -11.30 -3.73
N ILE A 231 0.77 -10.67 -4.74
CA ILE A 231 1.96 -11.19 -5.42
C ILE A 231 3.18 -10.46 -4.86
N GLU A 232 4.16 -11.20 -4.34
CA GLU A 232 5.39 -10.61 -3.83
C GLU A 232 6.58 -10.81 -4.77
N GLU A 233 7.51 -9.84 -4.71
CA GLU A 233 8.79 -9.83 -5.42
C GLU A 233 8.65 -10.05 -6.94
N ALA A 234 7.62 -9.44 -7.53
CA ALA A 234 7.34 -9.59 -8.94
C ALA A 234 8.39 -8.87 -9.80
N THR A 235 8.79 -9.52 -10.88
CA THR A 235 9.46 -8.85 -12.01
C THR A 235 8.42 -8.31 -12.97
N ILE A 236 8.59 -7.08 -13.42
CA ILE A 236 7.64 -6.39 -14.30
C ILE A 236 8.16 -6.36 -15.74
N LYS A 237 7.31 -6.78 -16.69
CA LYS A 237 7.50 -6.60 -18.14
C LYS A 237 6.42 -5.68 -18.69
N LYS A 238 6.75 -4.88 -19.70
CA LYS A 238 5.80 -4.02 -20.43
C LYS A 238 5.53 -4.62 -21.80
#